data_AF-A0A9Q3FCH2-F1
#
_entry.id   AF-A0A9Q3FCH2-F1
#
_cell.length_a   1.000
_cell.length_b   1.000
_cell.length_c   1.000
_cell.angle_alpha   90.00
_cell.angle_beta   90.00
_cell.angle_gamma   90.00
#
_symmetry.space_group_name_H-M   'P 1'
#
loop_
_entity.id
_entity.type
_entity.pdbx_description
1 polymer ?
#
loop_
_entity_poly.entity_id
_entity_poly.type
_entity_poly.pdbx_seq_one_letter_code
_entity_poly.pdbx_strand_id
1 'polypeptide(L)'
;MVHPHAVPTPPNTSLLREFSNRFKSAEEIQQMAESETSVPLIPQDQVMTLKGVQPGRKKVGRGIVYMKEFFILYIQALLSKLGIRQWSSNLQEASNTLYNEACQISAIQSVRKLAIGGAYEHMNINHRYLNKIKLLHETYNHYVHYYMTQQFNKEMKEAGKHQKDQEKAAVQLSKKRLCDICYKFGVANNFPKQYLKILANTDAHSDD
;
A
#
# COMPACT_ATOMS: atom_id res chain seq x y z
N MET A 1 -10.55 9.99 -3.59
CA MET A 1 -10.55 8.82 -2.68
C MET A 1 -9.91 7.67 -3.45
N VAL A 2 -8.84 7.04 -2.94
CA VAL A 2 -8.30 5.82 -3.56
C VAL A 2 -9.25 4.69 -3.19
N HIS A 3 -9.97 4.13 -4.16
CA HIS A 3 -10.86 3.01 -3.89
C HIS A 3 -10.03 1.83 -3.36
N PRO A 4 -10.46 1.13 -2.30
CA PRO A 4 -9.92 -0.19 -2.03
C PRO A 4 -10.08 -1.00 -3.32
N HIS A 5 -9.02 -1.67 -3.77
CA HIS A 5 -8.94 -2.42 -5.04
C HIS A 5 -8.68 -1.60 -6.31
N ALA A 6 -8.46 -0.28 -6.23
CA ALA A 6 -7.98 0.48 -7.38
C ALA A 6 -6.54 0.06 -7.70
N VAL A 7 -6.34 -0.47 -8.90
CA VAL A 7 -5.03 -0.78 -9.46
C VAL A 7 -4.26 0.52 -9.63
N PRO A 8 -2.97 0.59 -9.26
CA PRO A 8 -2.16 1.77 -9.52
C PRO A 8 -2.15 2.08 -11.01
N THR A 9 -2.60 3.27 -11.39
CA THR A 9 -2.43 3.77 -12.76
C THR A 9 -0.96 4.11 -13.00
N PRO A 10 -0.42 3.81 -14.19
CA PRO A 10 0.95 4.19 -14.50
C PRO A 10 1.11 5.71 -14.44
N PRO A 11 2.26 6.21 -13.96
CA PRO A 11 2.54 7.64 -13.94
C PRO A 11 2.59 8.23 -15.36
N ASN A 12 2.19 9.48 -15.51
CA ASN A 12 2.20 10.17 -16.80
C ASN A 12 3.64 10.30 -17.35
N THR A 13 3.85 9.86 -18.59
CA THR A 13 5.16 9.82 -19.26
C THR A 13 5.81 11.20 -19.41
N SER A 14 5.04 12.28 -19.57
CA SER A 14 5.59 13.63 -19.62
C SER A 14 6.17 14.06 -18.27
N LEU A 15 5.52 13.68 -17.17
CA LEU A 15 5.97 13.96 -15.81
C LEU A 15 7.23 13.14 -15.46
N LEU A 16 7.30 11.89 -15.90
CA LEU A 16 8.50 11.07 -15.75
C LEU A 16 9.71 11.70 -16.47
N ARG A 17 9.51 12.19 -17.70
CA ARG A 17 10.58 12.85 -18.46
C ARG A 17 11.04 14.14 -17.79
N GLU A 18 10.11 14.94 -17.29
CA GLU A 18 10.43 16.15 -16.51
C GLU A 18 11.25 15.80 -15.26
N PHE A 19 10.88 14.75 -14.53
CA PHE A 19 11.59 14.29 -13.35
C PHE A 19 13.01 13.80 -13.68
N SER A 20 13.16 12.93 -14.68
CA SER A 20 14.45 12.36 -15.07
C SER A 20 15.49 13.40 -15.52
N ASN A 21 15.05 14.59 -15.93
CA ASN A 21 15.94 15.69 -16.28
C ASN A 21 16.47 16.46 -15.04
N ARG A 22 15.86 16.30 -13.87
CA ARG A 22 16.17 17.07 -12.66
C ARG A 22 17.19 16.39 -11.75
N PHE A 23 17.17 15.07 -11.69
CA PHE A 23 18.03 14.28 -10.82
C PHE A 23 18.91 13.33 -11.63
N LYS A 24 20.16 13.17 -11.20
CA LYS A 24 21.14 12.26 -11.81
C LYS A 24 21.45 11.06 -10.91
N SER A 25 21.14 11.14 -9.62
CA SER A 25 21.41 10.06 -8.67
C SER A 25 20.41 10.01 -7.50
N ALA A 26 20.38 8.87 -6.81
CA ALA A 26 19.58 8.64 -5.61
C ALA A 26 19.99 9.58 -4.46
N GLU A 27 21.29 9.87 -4.36
CA GLU A 27 21.87 10.73 -3.33
C GLU A 27 21.38 12.17 -3.47
N GLU A 28 21.29 12.70 -4.69
CA GLU A 28 20.73 14.03 -4.95
C GLU A 28 19.27 14.10 -4.49
N ILE A 29 18.48 13.06 -4.76
CA ILE A 29 17.08 12.95 -4.33
C ILE A 29 17.00 12.94 -2.81
N GLN A 30 17.84 12.15 -2.13
CA GLN A 30 17.85 12.05 -0.69
C GLN A 30 18.26 13.38 -0.02
N GLN A 31 19.31 14.03 -0.52
CA GLN A 31 19.73 15.34 -0.04
C GLN A 31 18.63 16.39 -0.20
N MET A 32 17.94 16.40 -1.35
CA MET A 32 16.81 17.30 -1.58
C MET A 32 15.66 17.01 -0.61
N ALA A 33 15.35 15.74 -0.37
CA ALA A 33 14.30 15.31 0.54
C ALA A 33 14.59 15.68 2.01
N GLU A 34 15.87 15.62 2.42
CA GLU A 34 16.31 15.93 3.78
C GLU A 34 16.57 17.41 4.04
N SER A 35 16.86 18.19 3.00
CA SER A 35 17.12 19.63 3.13
C SER A 35 15.89 20.39 3.65
N GLU A 36 16.11 21.21 4.69
CA GLU A 36 15.12 22.13 5.25
C GLU A 36 15.06 23.46 4.49
N THR A 37 16.11 23.80 3.74
CA THR A 37 16.28 25.10 3.08
C THR A 37 16.04 25.05 1.58
N SER A 38 15.87 23.87 1.00
CA SER A 38 15.74 23.74 -0.44
C SER A 38 14.39 24.25 -0.95
N VAL A 39 14.44 24.99 -2.05
CA VAL A 39 13.27 25.55 -2.70
C VAL A 39 12.46 24.43 -3.36
N PRO A 40 11.13 24.40 -3.22
CA PRO A 40 10.33 23.37 -3.86
C PRO A 40 10.46 23.37 -5.38
N LEU A 41 10.62 22.19 -5.97
CA LEU A 41 10.82 21.98 -7.40
C LEU A 41 9.56 22.26 -8.24
N ILE A 42 8.39 22.14 -7.63
CA ILE A 42 7.09 22.52 -8.18
C ILE A 42 6.28 23.23 -7.09
N PRO A 43 5.33 24.11 -7.44
CA PRO A 43 4.35 24.65 -6.50
C PRO A 43 3.53 23.54 -5.79
N GLN A 44 3.21 23.73 -4.51
CA GLN A 44 2.51 22.73 -3.70
C GLN A 44 1.06 22.47 -4.19
N ASP A 45 0.40 23.47 -4.77
CA ASP A 45 -0.95 23.37 -5.32
C ASP A 45 -1.05 22.45 -6.56
N GLN A 46 0.09 22.21 -7.23
CA GLN A 46 0.24 21.21 -8.30
C GLN A 46 0.34 19.77 -7.78
N VAL A 47 0.53 19.56 -6.47
CA VAL A 47 0.53 18.23 -5.87
C VAL A 47 -0.91 17.73 -5.73
N MET A 48 -1.24 16.69 -6.49
CA MET A 48 -2.55 16.05 -6.50
C MET A 48 -2.68 15.01 -5.38
N THR A 49 -1.56 14.47 -4.91
CA THR A 49 -1.55 13.56 -3.76
C THR A 49 -2.16 14.23 -2.53
N LEU A 50 -3.12 13.53 -1.89
CA LEU A 50 -3.85 14.02 -0.71
C LEU A 50 -4.64 15.34 -0.94
N LYS A 51 -4.79 15.81 -2.18
CA LYS A 51 -5.57 17.02 -2.48
C LYS A 51 -7.03 16.82 -2.10
N GLY A 52 -7.59 17.78 -1.36
CA GLY A 52 -8.96 17.72 -0.85
C GLY A 52 -9.20 16.71 0.27
N VAL A 53 -8.15 16.08 0.81
CA VAL A 53 -8.30 15.22 2.00
C VAL A 53 -8.55 16.09 3.22
N GLN A 54 -9.74 15.95 3.82
CA GLN A 54 -10.02 16.63 5.09
C GLN A 54 -9.24 16.00 6.25
N PRO A 55 -8.73 16.77 7.21
CA PRO A 55 -8.10 16.22 8.42
C PRO A 55 -9.02 15.30 9.24
N GLY A 56 -8.44 14.46 10.08
CA GLY A 56 -9.15 13.60 11.03
C GLY A 56 -8.90 12.11 10.82
N ARG A 57 -9.79 11.27 11.36
CA ARG A 57 -9.70 9.80 11.23
C ARG A 57 -10.11 9.39 9.81
N LYS A 58 -9.20 8.75 9.09
CA LYS A 58 -9.46 8.18 7.75
C LYS A 58 -9.36 6.67 7.79
N LYS A 59 -10.33 5.99 7.20
CA LYS A 59 -10.22 4.55 6.94
C LYS A 59 -9.28 4.32 5.77
N VAL A 60 -8.23 3.54 5.97
CA VAL A 60 -7.25 3.17 4.95
C VAL A 60 -7.12 1.65 4.94
N GLY A 61 -7.70 1.01 3.92
CA GLY A 61 -7.85 -0.44 3.88
C GLY A 61 -8.64 -0.96 5.09
N ARG A 62 -8.01 -1.82 5.90
CA ARG A 62 -8.58 -2.35 7.16
C ARG A 62 -8.24 -1.50 8.39
N GLY A 63 -7.34 -0.51 8.26
CA GLY A 63 -6.91 0.34 9.35
C GLY A 63 -7.61 1.69 9.37
N ILE A 64 -7.42 2.41 10.48
CA ILE A 64 -7.71 3.84 10.57
C ILE A 64 -6.36 4.58 10.47
N VAL A 65 -6.32 5.83 10.07
CA VAL A 65 -5.12 6.68 10.17
C VAL A 65 -5.60 8.01 10.72
N TYR A 66 -4.95 8.52 11.76
CA TYR A 66 -5.24 9.85 12.24
C TYR A 66 -4.42 10.86 11.45
N MET A 67 -5.06 11.46 10.45
CA MET A 67 -4.42 12.36 9.52
C MET A 67 -4.67 13.80 9.97
N LYS A 68 -3.81 14.31 10.85
CA LYS A 68 -3.77 15.74 11.17
C LYS A 68 -3.37 16.54 9.92
N GLU A 69 -3.83 17.78 9.84
CA GLU A 69 -3.55 18.68 8.71
C GLU A 69 -2.05 18.83 8.45
N PHE A 70 -1.25 18.94 9.51
CA PHE A 70 0.20 19.06 9.39
C PHE A 70 0.86 17.86 8.69
N PHE A 71 0.30 16.64 8.79
CA PHE A 71 0.81 15.47 8.07
C PHE A 71 0.51 15.56 6.58
N ILE A 72 -0.66 16.07 6.22
CA ILE A 72 -1.06 16.28 4.82
C ILE A 72 -0.12 17.30 4.20
N LEU A 73 0.06 18.45 4.88
CA LEU A 73 0.95 19.51 4.45
C LEU A 73 2.40 19.01 4.35
N TYR A 74 2.87 18.22 5.31
CA TYR A 74 4.21 17.64 5.26
C TYR A 74 4.42 16.76 4.01
N ILE A 75 3.50 15.83 3.74
CA ILE A 75 3.59 14.95 2.57
C ILE A 75 3.55 15.78 1.28
N GLN A 76 2.63 16.74 1.18
CA GLN A 76 2.52 17.61 0.01
C GLN A 76 3.77 18.47 -0.20
N ALA A 77 4.34 19.05 0.87
CA ALA A 77 5.57 19.83 0.81
C ALA A 77 6.75 18.95 0.38
N LEU A 78 6.86 17.73 0.90
CA LEU A 78 7.91 16.78 0.50
C LEU A 78 7.80 16.40 -0.98
N LEU A 79 6.59 16.12 -1.48
CA LEU A 79 6.37 15.79 -2.88
C LEU A 79 6.61 16.99 -3.80
N SER A 80 6.17 18.18 -3.39
CA SER A 80 6.44 19.46 -4.06
C SER A 80 7.94 19.73 -4.16
N LYS A 81 8.68 19.43 -3.09
CA LYS A 81 10.14 19.53 -3.04
C LYS A 81 10.84 18.56 -3.99
N LEU A 82 10.29 17.36 -4.18
CA LEU A 82 10.81 16.37 -5.12
C LEU A 82 10.28 16.52 -6.55
N GLY A 83 9.36 17.45 -6.82
CA GLY A 83 8.75 17.59 -8.15
C GLY A 83 7.71 16.52 -8.49
N ILE A 84 7.19 15.79 -7.49
CA ILE A 84 6.23 14.69 -7.67
C ILE A 84 4.81 15.23 -7.53
N ARG A 85 4.07 15.34 -8.65
CA ARG A 85 2.67 15.82 -8.65
C ARG A 85 1.70 14.76 -8.15
N GLN A 86 1.89 13.51 -8.58
CA GLN A 86 1.07 12.38 -8.16
C GLN A 86 2.00 11.28 -7.67
N TRP A 87 1.82 10.86 -6.44
CA TRP A 87 2.68 9.89 -5.81
C TRP A 87 2.24 8.48 -6.20
N SER A 88 2.95 7.92 -7.17
CA SER A 88 2.73 6.58 -7.71
C SER A 88 4.02 6.06 -8.33
N SER A 89 4.57 4.98 -7.78
CA SER A 89 5.71 4.29 -8.40
C SER A 89 5.36 3.78 -9.80
N ASN A 90 6.33 3.82 -10.70
CA ASN A 90 6.24 3.18 -12.00
C ASN A 90 6.46 1.67 -11.85
N LEU A 91 5.37 0.90 -11.88
CA LEU A 91 5.40 -0.57 -11.76
C LEU A 91 5.81 -1.28 -13.05
N GLN A 92 5.95 -0.55 -14.17
CA GLN A 92 6.44 -1.10 -15.44
C GLN A 92 7.98 -1.07 -15.53
N GLU A 93 8.63 -0.33 -14.63
CA GLU A 93 10.08 -0.20 -14.55
C GLU A 93 10.65 -0.92 -13.32
N ALA A 94 11.96 -1.12 -13.32
CA ALA A 94 12.67 -1.67 -12.18
C ALA A 94 12.60 -0.73 -10.96
N SER A 95 12.73 -1.29 -9.76
CA SER A 95 12.63 -0.53 -8.50
C SER A 95 13.76 0.49 -8.30
N ASN A 96 14.87 0.33 -9.00
CA ASN A 96 16.07 1.17 -8.92
C ASN A 96 16.10 2.31 -9.97
N THR A 97 14.99 2.60 -10.65
CA THR A 97 14.91 3.82 -11.45
C THR A 97 14.80 5.03 -10.53
N LEU A 98 15.40 6.16 -10.90
CA LEU A 98 15.46 7.36 -10.05
C LEU A 98 14.08 7.83 -9.57
N TYR A 99 13.08 7.76 -10.45
CA TYR A 99 11.71 8.13 -10.08
C TYR A 99 11.10 7.16 -9.04
N ASN A 100 11.36 5.87 -9.17
CA ASN A 100 10.92 4.86 -8.21
C ASN A 100 11.64 5.01 -6.87
N GLU A 101 12.93 5.31 -6.88
CA GLU A 101 13.69 5.63 -5.68
C GLU A 101 13.16 6.90 -4.99
N ALA A 102 12.81 7.95 -5.74
CA ALA A 102 12.18 9.14 -5.18
C ALA A 102 10.82 8.85 -4.55
N CYS A 103 10.00 8.00 -5.18
CA CYS A 103 8.76 7.52 -4.60
C CYS A 103 9.00 6.73 -3.30
N GLN A 104 10.05 5.90 -3.25
CA GLN A 104 10.42 5.14 -2.06
C GLN A 104 10.95 6.05 -0.94
N ILE A 105 11.87 6.95 -1.23
CA ILE A 105 12.45 7.89 -0.26
C ILE A 105 11.33 8.74 0.36
N SER A 106 10.46 9.30 -0.47
CA SER A 106 9.30 10.07 0.02
C SER A 106 8.34 9.21 0.86
N ALA A 107 8.15 7.93 0.52
CA ALA A 107 7.39 6.99 1.34
C ALA A 107 7.94 6.83 2.73
N ILE A 108 9.21 6.46 2.80
CA ILE A 108 9.88 6.10 4.03
C ILE A 108 9.95 7.33 4.94
N GLN A 109 10.30 8.50 4.40
CA GLN A 109 10.32 9.74 5.16
C GLN A 109 8.93 10.12 5.69
N SER A 110 7.90 10.03 4.85
CA SER A 110 6.51 10.30 5.25
C SER A 110 6.07 9.37 6.37
N VAL A 111 6.21 8.06 6.19
CA VAL A 111 5.82 7.07 7.20
C VAL A 111 6.55 7.31 8.52
N ARG A 112 7.86 7.56 8.47
CA ARG A 112 8.65 7.83 9.69
C ARG A 112 8.18 9.09 10.40
N LYS A 113 7.98 10.20 9.69
CA LYS A 113 7.52 11.47 10.28
C LYS A 113 6.11 11.36 10.84
N LEU A 114 5.21 10.72 10.12
CA LEU A 114 3.83 10.47 10.58
C LEU A 114 3.83 9.58 11.83
N ALA A 115 4.64 8.51 11.83
CA ALA A 115 4.75 7.60 12.95
C ALA A 115 5.31 8.28 14.21
N ILE A 116 6.39 9.07 14.08
CA ILE A 116 6.95 9.86 15.18
C ILE A 116 5.95 10.89 15.70
N GLY A 117 5.16 11.51 14.81
CA GLY A 117 4.12 12.47 15.17
C GLY A 117 2.82 11.85 15.72
N GLY A 118 2.76 10.52 15.90
CA GLY A 118 1.63 9.82 16.50
C GLY A 118 0.46 9.51 15.55
N ALA A 119 0.63 9.62 14.22
CA ALA A 119 -0.44 9.35 13.25
C ALA A 119 -1.01 7.92 13.35
N TYR A 120 -0.18 6.98 13.82
CA TYR A 120 -0.45 5.55 13.87
C TYR A 120 -0.51 4.99 15.30
N GLU A 121 -0.61 5.82 16.35
CA GLU A 121 -0.66 5.34 17.75
C GLU A 121 -1.72 4.28 17.98
N HIS A 122 -2.91 4.48 17.41
CA HIS A 122 -4.03 3.55 17.48
C HIS A 122 -3.78 2.20 16.78
N MET A 123 -2.71 2.07 15.97
CA MET A 123 -2.27 0.81 15.36
C MET A 123 -1.24 0.06 16.22
N ASN A 124 -0.87 0.59 17.38
CA ASN A 124 0.16 0.04 18.27
C ASN A 124 1.49 -0.23 17.53
N ILE A 125 1.93 0.74 16.73
CA ILE A 125 3.15 0.61 15.94
C ILE A 125 4.38 0.45 16.84
N ASN A 126 5.28 -0.47 16.48
CA ASN A 126 6.53 -0.63 17.21
C ASN A 126 7.57 0.38 16.70
N HIS A 127 7.75 1.46 17.47
CA HIS A 127 8.66 2.56 17.13
C HIS A 127 10.14 2.13 16.99
N ARG A 128 10.55 0.97 17.56
CA ARG A 128 11.92 0.44 17.45
C ARG A 128 12.35 0.19 16.00
N TYR A 129 11.39 -0.04 15.11
CA TYR A 129 11.67 -0.33 13.70
C TYR A 129 11.74 0.92 12.81
N LEU A 130 11.33 2.11 13.30
CA LEU A 130 11.31 3.34 12.50
C LEU A 130 12.69 3.84 12.07
N ASN A 131 13.74 3.45 12.80
CA ASN A 131 15.13 3.78 12.48
C ASN A 131 15.86 2.64 11.74
N LYS A 132 15.20 1.50 11.52
CA LYS A 132 15.77 0.41 10.70
C LYS A 132 15.51 0.70 9.22
N ILE A 133 16.21 1.69 8.67
CA ILE A 133 16.00 2.19 7.31
C ILE A 133 16.04 1.07 6.27
N LYS A 134 17.04 0.19 6.34
CA LYS A 134 17.15 -0.99 5.46
C LYS A 134 15.86 -1.84 5.44
N LEU A 135 15.29 -2.11 6.61
CA LEU A 135 14.04 -2.86 6.72
C LEU A 135 12.87 -2.11 6.08
N LEU A 136 12.82 -0.77 6.21
CA LEU A 136 11.79 0.04 5.57
C LEU A 136 11.91 0.01 4.04
N HIS A 137 13.13 0.06 3.50
CA HIS A 137 13.37 -0.13 2.06
C HIS A 137 12.92 -1.51 1.59
N GLU A 138 13.33 -2.58 2.27
CA GLU A 138 12.93 -3.95 1.94
C GLU A 138 11.40 -4.13 2.01
N THR A 139 10.76 -3.58 3.05
CA THR A 139 9.31 -3.62 3.22
C THR A 139 8.60 -2.87 2.09
N TYR A 140 9.09 -1.69 1.72
CA TYR A 140 8.56 -0.92 0.60
C TYR A 140 8.69 -1.68 -0.72
N ASN A 141 9.88 -2.21 -1.02
CA ASN A 141 10.14 -2.93 -2.26
C ASN A 141 9.28 -4.19 -2.37
N HIS A 142 9.15 -4.95 -1.27
CA HIS A 142 8.26 -6.11 -1.24
C HIS A 142 6.80 -5.71 -1.45
N TYR A 143 6.33 -4.65 -0.80
CA TYR A 143 4.94 -4.23 -0.94
C TYR A 143 4.65 -3.66 -2.35
N VAL A 144 5.42 -2.68 -2.80
CA VAL A 144 5.17 -1.95 -4.05
C VAL A 144 5.64 -2.75 -5.26
N HIS A 145 6.92 -3.15 -5.30
CA HIS A 145 7.50 -3.72 -6.51
C HIS A 145 7.29 -5.23 -6.66
N TYR A 146 6.91 -5.95 -5.60
CA TYR A 146 6.50 -7.34 -5.69
C TYR A 146 4.97 -7.49 -5.61
N TYR A 147 4.34 -7.14 -4.49
CA TYR A 147 2.91 -7.39 -4.27
C TYR A 147 2.01 -6.53 -5.15
N MET A 148 2.23 -5.20 -5.22
CA MET A 148 1.40 -4.33 -6.07
C MET A 148 1.67 -4.57 -7.56
N THR A 149 2.91 -4.85 -7.97
CA THR A 149 3.24 -5.23 -9.35
C THR A 149 2.50 -6.50 -9.79
N GLN A 150 2.37 -7.52 -8.93
CA GLN A 150 1.58 -8.71 -9.26
C GLN A 150 0.11 -8.37 -9.53
N GLN A 151 -0.49 -7.48 -8.73
CA GLN A 151 -1.86 -7.02 -8.96
C GLN A 151 -1.98 -6.23 -10.25
N PHE A 152 -1.07 -5.28 -10.47
CA PHE A 152 -0.99 -4.48 -11.69
C PHE A 152 -0.90 -5.36 -12.94
N ASN A 153 0.01 -6.34 -12.94
CA ASN A 153 0.19 -7.26 -14.06
C ASN A 153 -1.03 -8.15 -14.33
N LYS A 154 -1.78 -8.54 -13.29
CA LYS A 154 -3.06 -9.27 -13.47
C LYS A 154 -4.10 -8.39 -14.16
N GLU A 155 -4.20 -7.15 -13.74
CA GLU A 155 -5.20 -6.20 -14.20
C GLU A 155 -4.89 -5.67 -15.61
N MET A 156 -3.61 -5.54 -15.95
CA MET A 156 -3.17 -5.30 -17.32
C MET A 156 -3.53 -6.43 -18.30
N LYS A 157 -3.64 -7.68 -17.80
CA LYS A 157 -4.02 -8.84 -18.63
C LYS A 157 -5.53 -8.99 -18.76
N GLU A 158 -6.25 -8.84 -17.65
CA GLU A 158 -7.71 -8.92 -17.61
C GLU A 158 -8.22 -7.92 -16.56
N ALA A 159 -8.92 -6.89 -17.04
CA ALA A 159 -9.50 -5.87 -16.17
C ALA A 159 -10.51 -6.49 -15.18
N GLY A 160 -10.38 -6.14 -13.91
CA GLY A 160 -11.20 -6.65 -12.82
C GLY A 160 -10.82 -8.06 -12.33
N LYS A 161 -9.77 -8.67 -12.88
CA LYS A 161 -9.35 -10.03 -12.47
C LYS A 161 -8.93 -10.10 -11.02
N HIS A 162 -8.24 -9.09 -10.50
CA HIS A 162 -7.83 -9.06 -9.11
C HIS A 162 -9.03 -9.06 -8.18
N GLN A 163 -10.05 -8.25 -8.49
CA GLN A 163 -11.29 -8.22 -7.73
C GLN A 163 -12.02 -9.58 -7.75
N LYS A 164 -12.19 -10.17 -8.94
CA LYS A 164 -12.81 -11.51 -9.09
C LYS A 164 -12.06 -12.58 -8.28
N ASP A 165 -10.73 -12.57 -8.33
CA ASP A 165 -9.90 -13.51 -7.55
C ASP A 165 -10.08 -13.31 -6.04
N GLN A 166 -10.17 -12.05 -5.58
CA GLN A 166 -10.40 -11.75 -4.17
C GLN A 166 -11.79 -12.19 -3.69
N GLU A 167 -12.82 -11.97 -4.50
CA GLU A 167 -14.19 -12.42 -4.20
C GLU A 167 -14.26 -13.95 -4.10
N LYS A 168 -13.65 -14.66 -5.06
CA LYS A 168 -13.51 -16.12 -5.02
C LYS A 168 -12.76 -16.59 -3.77
N ALA A 169 -11.63 -15.95 -3.44
CA ALA A 169 -10.86 -16.29 -2.27
C ALA A 169 -11.64 -16.05 -0.96
N ALA A 170 -12.45 -14.99 -0.90
CA ALA A 170 -13.31 -14.71 0.26
C ALA A 170 -14.38 -15.80 0.45
N VAL A 171 -15.03 -16.23 -0.64
CA VAL A 171 -15.99 -17.34 -0.60
C VAL A 171 -15.31 -18.63 -0.12
N GLN A 172 -14.17 -18.98 -0.71
CA GLN A 172 -13.42 -20.18 -0.31
C GLN A 172 -12.97 -20.16 1.15
N LEU A 173 -12.55 -19.00 1.66
CA LEU A 173 -12.20 -18.83 3.06
C LEU A 173 -13.42 -19.03 3.97
N SER A 174 -14.59 -18.52 3.59
CA SER A 174 -15.84 -18.73 4.33
C SER A 174 -16.24 -20.20 4.36
N LYS A 175 -16.17 -20.91 3.22
CA LYS A 175 -16.40 -22.37 3.14
C LYS A 175 -15.48 -23.14 4.06
N LYS A 176 -14.18 -22.81 4.04
CA LYS A 176 -13.19 -23.45 4.93
C LYS A 176 -13.51 -23.22 6.40
N ARG A 177 -13.90 -22.00 6.79
CA ARG A 177 -14.30 -21.71 8.18
C ARG A 177 -15.53 -22.50 8.60
N LEU A 178 -16.54 -22.61 7.74
CA LEU A 178 -17.74 -23.39 8.02
C LEU A 178 -17.40 -24.87 8.19
N CYS A 179 -16.61 -25.43 7.27
CA CYS A 179 -16.07 -26.78 7.36
C CYS A 179 -15.36 -27.03 8.70
N ASP A 180 -14.45 -26.13 9.10
CA ASP A 180 -13.72 -26.24 10.38
C ASP A 180 -14.67 -26.23 11.60
N ILE A 181 -15.71 -25.39 11.58
CA ILE A 181 -16.72 -25.30 12.65
C ILE A 181 -17.57 -26.58 12.70
N CYS A 182 -18.11 -27.02 11.56
CA CYS A 182 -18.94 -28.21 11.46
C CYS A 182 -18.14 -29.47 11.87
N TYR A 183 -16.89 -29.59 11.45
CA TYR A 183 -16.02 -30.68 11.84
C TYR A 183 -15.79 -30.70 13.35
N LYS A 184 -15.46 -29.55 13.97
CA LYS A 184 -15.29 -29.44 15.43
C LYS A 184 -16.57 -29.82 16.18
N PHE A 185 -17.73 -29.40 15.69
CA PHE A 185 -19.03 -29.78 16.25
C PHE A 185 -19.26 -31.30 16.17
N GLY A 186 -19.00 -31.91 15.01
CA GLY A 186 -19.15 -33.36 14.83
C GLY A 186 -18.23 -34.16 15.74
N VAL A 187 -16.99 -33.71 15.94
CA VAL A 187 -16.05 -34.32 16.89
C VAL A 187 -16.57 -34.20 18.33
N ALA A 188 -17.04 -33.01 18.73
CA ALA A 188 -17.57 -32.78 20.08
C ALA A 188 -18.82 -33.62 20.40
N ASN A 189 -19.61 -33.97 19.37
CA ASN A 189 -20.83 -34.77 19.51
C ASN A 189 -20.64 -36.25 19.14
N ASN A 190 -19.40 -36.74 19.01
CA ASN A 190 -19.07 -38.13 18.72
C ASN A 190 -19.73 -38.69 17.44
N PHE A 191 -19.80 -37.87 16.39
CA PHE A 191 -20.36 -38.32 15.12
C PHE A 191 -19.54 -39.48 14.52
N PRO A 192 -20.17 -40.41 13.78
CA PRO A 192 -19.45 -41.51 13.15
C PRO A 192 -18.36 -41.00 12.19
N LYS A 193 -17.27 -41.76 12.07
CA LYS A 193 -16.09 -41.40 11.24
C LYS A 193 -16.44 -41.07 9.78
N GLN A 194 -17.46 -41.72 9.23
CA GLN A 194 -17.94 -41.46 7.87
C GLN A 194 -18.48 -40.02 7.73
N TYR A 195 -19.23 -39.53 8.71
CA TYR A 195 -19.74 -38.16 8.73
C TYR A 195 -18.61 -37.14 8.92
N LEU A 196 -17.64 -37.42 9.80
CA LEU A 196 -16.48 -36.55 9.98
C LEU A 196 -15.66 -36.40 8.68
N LYS A 197 -15.54 -37.47 7.89
CA LYS A 197 -14.86 -37.44 6.57
C LYS A 197 -15.58 -36.54 5.57
N ILE A 198 -16.91 -36.51 5.58
CA ILE A 198 -17.72 -35.62 4.75
C ILE A 198 -17.56 -34.17 5.22
N LEU A 199 -17.66 -33.93 6.53
CA LEU A 199 -17.55 -32.59 7.11
C LEU A 199 -16.17 -31.96 6.93
N ALA A 200 -15.11 -32.76 6.84
CA ALA A 200 -13.75 -32.31 6.57
C ALA A 200 -13.47 -31.90 5.12
N ASN A 201 -14.40 -32.18 4.20
CA ASN A 201 -14.24 -31.81 2.80
C ASN A 201 -14.85 -30.42 2.54
N THR A 202 -13.99 -29.45 2.24
CA THR A 202 -14.37 -28.08 1.91
C THR A 202 -15.18 -27.93 0.61
N ASP A 203 -15.09 -28.91 -0.29
CA ASP A 203 -15.85 -28.94 -1.56
C ASP A 203 -17.23 -29.60 -1.41
N ALA A 204 -17.53 -30.21 -0.25
CA ALA A 204 -18.76 -30.97 -0.02
C ALA A 204 -19.88 -30.16 0.65
N HIS A 205 -19.72 -28.84 0.79
CA HIS A 205 -20.72 -27.96 1.40
C HIS A 205 -21.43 -27.15 0.30
N SER A 206 -22.76 -27.25 0.21
CA SER A 206 -23.57 -26.56 -0.80
C SER A 206 -23.43 -25.04 -0.68
N ASP A 207 -23.50 -24.35 -1.82
CA ASP A 207 -23.50 -22.88 -1.92
C ASP A 207 -24.87 -22.25 -1.64
N ASP A 208 -25.84 -23.03 -1.16
CA ASP A 208 -27.22 -22.62 -0.91
C ASP A 208 -27.53 -22.49 0.59
#